data_AF-A0A109WQJ4-F1
#
_entry.id   AF-A0A109WQJ4-F1
#
_cell.length_a   1.000
_cell.length_b   1.000
_cell.length_c   1.000
_cell.angle_alpha   90.00
_cell.angle_beta   90.00
_cell.angle_gamma   90.00
#
_symmetry.space_group_name_H-M   'P 1'
#
loop_
_entity.id
_entity.type
_entity.pdbx_description
1 polymer ?
#
loop_
_entity_poly.entity_id
_entity_poly.type
_entity_poly.pdbx_seq_one_letter_code
_entity_poly.pdbx_strand_id
1 'polypeptide(L)'
;MEGLLLHVIETLDRQFKWAIMQLAQKDFDLERYVDLSSFSDRIETLSYRVFMPDLKGFVPNVYDPTIAEACLKFRHIYRRAKGIYIFTDMRGRVAENSRNRPINEVHTIQWEVKQHAKKS
;
A
#
# COMPACT_ATOMS: atom_id res chain seq x y z
N MET A 1 -9.07 11.03 23.79
CA MET A 1 -9.54 10.45 22.51
C MET A 1 -11.04 10.67 22.30
N GLU A 2 -11.81 11.07 23.32
CA GLU A 2 -13.19 11.52 23.14
C GLU A 2 -13.25 12.72 22.18
N GLY A 3 -14.13 12.65 21.17
CA GLY A 3 -14.31 13.70 20.15
C GLY A 3 -13.51 13.55 18.85
N LEU A 4 -12.51 12.67 18.79
CA LEU A 4 -11.72 12.41 17.55
C LEU A 4 -12.22 11.21 16.74
N LEU A 5 -13.15 10.44 17.30
CA LEU A 5 -13.77 9.28 16.69
C LEU A 5 -15.28 9.39 16.85
N LEU A 6 -16.01 8.88 15.87
CA LEU A 6 -17.45 8.68 16.00
C LEU A 6 -17.72 7.79 17.23
N HIS A 7 -18.79 8.07 17.97
CA HIS A 7 -19.25 7.32 19.15
C HIS A 7 -19.80 5.92 18.79
N VAL A 8 -19.30 5.32 17.71
CA VAL A 8 -19.66 3.98 17.26
C VAL A 8 -18.42 3.12 17.42
N ILE A 9 -18.51 2.11 18.27
CA ILE A 9 -17.50 1.07 18.38
C ILE A 9 -17.64 0.20 17.13
N GLU A 10 -16.81 0.45 16.12
CA GLU A 10 -16.77 -0.31 14.87
C GLU A 10 -16.07 -1.66 15.09
N THR A 11 -16.79 -2.76 14.91
CA THR A 11 -16.22 -4.11 14.98
C THR A 11 -15.46 -4.45 13.70
N LEU A 12 -14.47 -5.36 13.79
CA LEU A 12 -13.70 -5.81 12.63
C LEU A 12 -14.61 -6.37 11.52
N ASP A 13 -15.68 -7.10 11.87
CA ASP A 13 -16.63 -7.62 10.88
C ASP A 13 -17.39 -6.53 10.15
N ARG A 14 -17.72 -5.42 10.82
CA ARG A 14 -18.41 -4.29 10.19
C ARG A 14 -17.47 -3.54 9.25
N GLN A 15 -16.23 -3.31 9.68
CA GLN A 15 -15.18 -2.76 8.82
C GLN A 15 -14.91 -3.65 7.60
N PHE A 16 -14.87 -4.97 7.78
CA PHE A 16 -14.72 -5.93 6.69
C PHE A 16 -15.87 -5.82 5.69
N LYS A 17 -17.13 -5.81 6.15
CA LYS A 17 -18.30 -5.65 5.26
C LYS A 17 -18.22 -4.36 4.44
N TRP A 18 -17.85 -3.24 5.07
CA TRP A 18 -17.68 -1.97 4.39
C TRP A 18 -16.55 -2.00 3.36
N ALA A 19 -15.40 -2.59 3.71
CA ALA A 19 -14.28 -2.73 2.80
C ALA A 19 -14.67 -3.54 1.54
N ILE A 20 -15.38 -4.66 1.72
CA ILE A 20 -15.87 -5.47 0.60
C ILE A 20 -16.88 -4.69 -0.26
N MET A 21 -17.82 -3.96 0.36
CA MET A 21 -18.76 -3.11 -0.39
C MET A 21 -18.04 -2.02 -1.19
N GLN A 22 -17.02 -1.39 -0.61
CA GLN A 22 -16.23 -0.37 -1.30
C GLN A 22 -15.47 -0.94 -2.50
N LEU A 23 -14.88 -2.13 -2.36
CA LEU A 23 -14.19 -2.83 -3.44
C LEU A 23 -15.14 -3.27 -4.56
N ALA A 24 -16.35 -3.70 -4.20
CA ALA A 24 -17.37 -4.13 -5.16
C ALA A 24 -17.92 -2.96 -6.00
N GLN A 25 -17.85 -1.72 -5.49
CA GLN A 25 -18.25 -0.51 -6.23
C GLN A 25 -17.20 -0.01 -7.22
N LYS A 26 -16.00 -0.61 -7.24
CA LYS A 26 -14.94 -0.20 -8.18
C LYS A 26 -15.10 -0.93 -9.49
N ASP A 27 -15.05 -0.19 -10.58
CA ASP A 27 -15.13 -0.75 -11.93
C ASP A 27 -13.76 -1.21 -12.44
N PHE A 28 -12.69 -0.54 -12.02
CA PHE A 28 -11.33 -0.78 -12.51
C PHE A 28 -10.43 -1.44 -11.46
N ASP A 29 -9.56 -2.36 -11.90
CA ASP A 29 -8.63 -3.05 -11.01
C ASP A 29 -7.62 -2.11 -10.34
N LEU A 30 -7.20 -1.05 -11.03
CA LEU A 30 -6.34 -0.02 -10.46
C LEU A 30 -6.99 0.70 -9.27
N GLU A 31 -8.31 0.92 -9.31
CA GLU A 31 -9.02 1.53 -8.19
C GLU A 31 -9.11 0.59 -7.00
N ARG A 32 -9.36 -0.71 -7.26
CA ARG A 32 -9.31 -1.75 -6.22
C ARG A 32 -7.92 -1.83 -5.58
N TYR A 33 -6.86 -1.75 -6.38
CA TYR A 33 -5.48 -1.69 -5.88
C TYR A 33 -5.28 -0.49 -4.94
N VAL A 34 -5.73 0.70 -5.33
CA VAL A 34 -5.60 1.92 -4.51
C VAL A 34 -6.34 1.78 -3.18
N ASP A 35 -7.52 1.19 -3.16
CA ASP A 35 -8.30 0.98 -1.94
C ASP A 35 -7.68 -0.09 -1.04
N LEU A 36 -7.29 -1.24 -1.59
CA LEU A 36 -6.56 -2.28 -0.86
C LEU A 36 -5.26 -1.74 -0.24
N SER A 37 -4.51 -0.97 -1.02
CA SER A 37 -3.30 -0.28 -0.58
C SER A 37 -3.59 0.70 0.56
N SER A 38 -4.73 1.40 0.51
CA SER A 38 -5.17 2.33 1.56
C SER A 38 -5.60 1.62 2.85
N PHE A 39 -6.19 0.42 2.76
CA PHE A 39 -6.54 -0.38 3.94
C PHE A 39 -5.28 -0.83 4.68
N SER A 40 -4.29 -1.37 3.97
CA SER A 40 -3.01 -1.77 4.56
C SER A 40 -2.27 -0.61 5.23
N ASP A 41 -2.42 0.62 4.73
CA ASP A 41 -1.77 1.81 5.33
C ASP A 41 -2.41 2.27 6.63
N ARG A 42 -3.67 1.89 6.89
CA ARG A 42 -4.45 2.33 8.04
C ARG A 42 -4.56 1.24 9.10
N ILE A 43 -4.95 0.04 8.69
CA ILE A 43 -5.27 -1.08 9.58
C ILE A 43 -4.82 -2.38 8.91
N GLU A 44 -3.64 -2.84 9.28
CA GLU A 44 -3.04 -4.07 8.76
C GLU A 44 -3.90 -5.32 9.04
N THR A 45 -4.51 -5.42 10.22
CA THR A 45 -5.41 -6.54 10.55
C THR A 45 -6.62 -6.62 9.61
N LEU A 46 -7.15 -5.47 9.19
CA LEU A 46 -8.29 -5.41 8.27
C LEU A 46 -7.88 -5.86 6.87
N SER A 47 -6.70 -5.44 6.38
CA SER A 47 -6.25 -5.86 5.05
C SER A 47 -6.08 -7.38 4.99
N TYR A 48 -5.46 -8.00 5.99
CA TYR A 48 -5.37 -9.46 6.06
C TYR A 48 -6.75 -10.13 6.12
N ARG A 49 -7.68 -9.60 6.93
CA ARG A 49 -9.05 -10.13 7.02
C ARG A 49 -9.81 -10.05 5.69
N VAL A 50 -9.55 -9.02 4.87
CA VAL A 50 -10.10 -8.84 3.53
C VAL A 50 -9.57 -9.89 2.55
N PHE A 51 -8.27 -10.22 2.61
CA PHE A 51 -7.65 -11.20 1.72
C PHE A 51 -7.97 -12.66 2.09
N MET A 52 -8.20 -12.98 3.37
CA MET A 52 -8.39 -14.36 3.84
C MET A 52 -9.49 -15.15 3.11
N PRO A 53 -10.69 -14.61 2.83
CA PRO A 53 -11.79 -15.39 2.24
C PRO A 53 -11.55 -15.81 0.79
N ASP A 54 -10.86 -14.98 -0.01
CA ASP A 54 -10.58 -15.25 -1.41
C ASP A 54 -9.27 -14.58 -1.85
N LEU A 55 -8.15 -15.12 -1.37
CA LEU A 55 -6.84 -14.61 -1.76
C LEU A 55 -6.64 -14.71 -3.28
N LYS A 56 -7.07 -15.82 -3.89
CA LYS A 56 -6.84 -16.10 -5.31
C LYS A 56 -7.56 -15.08 -6.20
N GLY A 57 -8.77 -14.67 -5.84
CA GLY A 57 -9.51 -13.62 -6.55
C GLY A 57 -8.85 -12.24 -6.44
N PHE A 58 -8.21 -11.92 -5.31
CA PHE A 58 -7.57 -10.62 -5.10
C PHE A 58 -6.13 -10.52 -5.62
N VAL A 59 -5.43 -11.64 -5.84
CA VAL A 59 -4.06 -11.66 -6.41
C VAL A 59 -3.92 -10.77 -7.66
N PRO A 60 -4.77 -10.87 -8.70
CA PRO A 60 -4.62 -10.02 -9.89
C PRO A 60 -4.78 -8.52 -9.58
N ASN A 61 -5.54 -8.15 -8.55
CA ASN A 61 -5.70 -6.74 -8.15
C ASN A 61 -4.47 -6.16 -7.44
N VAL A 62 -3.70 -6.99 -6.72
CA VAL A 62 -2.52 -6.55 -5.95
C VAL A 62 -1.19 -6.84 -6.63
N TYR A 63 -1.19 -7.73 -7.63
CA TYR A 63 -0.01 -8.17 -8.35
C TYR A 63 -0.19 -8.01 -9.87
N ASP A 64 0.50 -8.81 -10.68
CA ASP A 64 0.37 -8.77 -12.13
C ASP A 64 -1.06 -9.11 -12.58
N PRO A 65 -1.64 -8.35 -13.54
CA PRO A 65 -1.04 -7.24 -14.29
C PRO A 65 -1.23 -5.85 -13.66
N THR A 66 -2.07 -5.70 -12.62
CA THR A 66 -2.47 -4.40 -12.07
C THR A 66 -1.32 -3.64 -11.43
N ILE A 67 -0.36 -4.33 -10.80
CA ILE A 67 0.81 -3.68 -10.19
C ILE A 67 1.70 -3.00 -11.23
N ALA A 68 1.77 -3.54 -12.45
CA ALA A 68 2.51 -2.92 -13.55
C ALA A 68 1.86 -1.57 -13.94
N GLU A 69 0.53 -1.53 -14.06
CA GLU A 69 -0.21 -0.29 -14.30
C GLU A 69 -0.04 0.70 -13.15
N ALA A 70 -0.11 0.23 -11.90
CA ALA A 70 0.12 1.04 -10.71
C ALA A 70 1.54 1.63 -10.68
N CYS A 71 2.55 0.88 -11.13
CA CYS A 71 3.93 1.34 -11.26
C CYS A 71 4.07 2.45 -12.31
N LEU A 72 3.38 2.35 -13.45
CA LEU A 72 3.37 3.38 -14.50
C LEU A 72 2.67 4.65 -14.03
N LYS A 73 1.55 4.50 -13.32
CA LYS A 73 0.74 5.61 -12.79
C LYS A 73 1.14 6.02 -11.37
N PHE A 74 2.28 5.55 -10.87
CA PHE A 74 2.66 5.67 -9.45
C PHE A 74 2.58 7.10 -8.94
N ARG A 75 3.06 8.07 -9.73
CA ARG A 75 3.02 9.50 -9.38
C ARG A 75 1.59 10.02 -9.13
N HIS A 76 0.59 9.49 -9.82
CA HIS A 76 -0.81 9.92 -9.70
C HIS A 76 -1.54 9.24 -8.53
N ILE A 77 -1.18 8.00 -8.22
CA ILE A 77 -1.83 7.22 -7.16
C ILE A 77 -1.07 7.26 -5.83
N TYR A 78 0.09 7.93 -5.78
CA TYR A 78 0.92 8.03 -4.59
C TYR A 78 0.18 8.74 -3.44
N ARG A 79 -0.01 8.04 -2.32
CA ARG A 79 -0.66 8.58 -1.11
C ARG A 79 0.26 8.61 0.10
N ARG A 80 1.05 7.57 0.30
CA ARG A 80 1.95 7.42 1.45
C ARG A 80 3.22 6.67 1.03
N ALA A 81 4.35 7.06 1.62
CA ALA A 81 5.61 6.35 1.45
C ALA A 81 5.52 4.93 2.03
N LYS A 82 5.76 3.91 1.20
CA LYS A 82 5.83 2.50 1.62
C LYS A 82 7.27 2.04 1.45
N GLY A 83 8.02 1.99 2.55
CA GLY A 83 9.44 1.63 2.54
C GLY A 83 10.38 2.82 2.39
N ILE A 84 11.59 2.56 1.92
CA ILE A 84 12.68 3.54 1.83
C ILE A 84 12.97 3.82 0.35
N TYR A 85 12.96 5.09 -0.02
CA TYR A 85 13.33 5.55 -1.36
C TYR A 85 14.76 6.08 -1.32
N ILE A 86 15.63 5.54 -2.17
CA ILE A 86 17.03 5.95 -2.28
C ILE A 86 17.23 6.56 -3.65
N PHE A 87 17.67 7.82 -3.66
CA PHE A 87 17.97 8.56 -4.88
C PHE A 87 19.48 8.66 -5.12
N THR A 88 19.89 8.94 -6.35
CA THR A 88 21.30 8.97 -6.75
C THR A 88 22.10 10.09 -6.10
N ASP A 89 21.45 11.20 -5.73
CA ASP A 89 22.00 12.34 -4.98
C ASP A 89 22.26 12.04 -3.49
N MET A 90 21.72 10.93 -2.97
CA MET A 90 21.96 10.44 -1.61
C MET A 90 23.21 9.57 -1.51
N ARG A 91 24.00 9.45 -2.58
CA ARG A 91 25.25 8.69 -2.59
C ARG A 91 26.18 9.19 -1.47
N GLY A 92 26.69 8.26 -0.65
CA GLY A 92 27.51 8.57 0.53
C GLY A 92 26.73 8.80 1.82
N ARG A 93 25.41 9.04 1.75
CA ARG A 93 24.52 9.21 2.92
C ARG A 93 23.46 8.10 3.07
N VAL A 94 23.44 7.12 2.17
CA VAL A 94 22.46 6.02 2.15
C VAL A 94 22.30 5.32 3.51
N ALA A 95 23.41 5.07 4.22
CA ALA A 95 23.37 4.41 5.52
C ALA A 95 22.71 5.27 6.62
N GLU A 96 22.87 6.59 6.56
CA GLU A 96 22.23 7.54 7.47
C GLU A 96 20.73 7.64 7.16
N ASN A 97 20.38 7.85 5.88
CA ASN A 97 18.98 7.92 5.44
C ASN A 97 18.20 6.63 5.74
N SER A 98 18.85 5.46 5.68
CA SER A 98 18.21 4.18 5.99
C SER A 98 17.85 4.03 7.47
N ARG A 99 18.47 4.80 8.38
CA ARG A 99 18.17 4.77 9.82
C ARG A 99 16.87 5.50 10.18
N ASN A 100 16.33 6.33 9.29
CA ASN A 100 15.05 7.01 9.49
C ASN A 100 13.82 6.08 9.42
N ARG A 101 14.03 4.78 9.18
CA ARG A 101 12.95 3.80 9.14
C ARG A 101 12.31 3.60 10.53
N PRO A 102 10.99 3.39 10.60
CA PRO A 102 10.30 3.14 11.87
C PRO A 102 10.54 1.72 12.43
N ILE A 103 11.18 0.82 11.67
CA ILE A 103 11.44 -0.58 12.05
C ILE A 103 12.91 -0.80 12.40
N ASN A 104 13.16 -1.31 13.61
CA ASN A 104 14.53 -1.50 14.11
C ASN A 104 15.17 -2.77 13.53
N GLU A 105 14.42 -3.87 13.49
CA GLU A 105 14.89 -5.18 13.04
C GLU A 105 14.33 -5.51 11.66
N VAL A 106 15.21 -5.92 10.74
CA VAL A 106 14.86 -6.24 9.35
C VAL A 106 15.57 -7.53 8.97
N HIS A 107 14.81 -8.56 8.62
CA HIS A 107 15.34 -9.85 8.18
C HIS A 107 15.45 -9.95 6.65
N THR A 108 14.53 -9.31 5.93
CA THR A 108 14.41 -9.40 4.48
C THR A 108 14.27 -8.02 3.88
N ILE A 109 15.03 -7.74 2.81
CA ILE A 109 14.93 -6.51 2.03
C ILE A 109 14.61 -6.88 0.59
N GLN A 110 13.49 -6.38 0.09
CA GLN A 110 13.18 -6.37 -1.33
C GLN A 110 13.49 -4.98 -1.88
N TRP A 111 14.30 -4.92 -2.93
CA TRP A 111 14.66 -3.66 -3.60
C TRP A 111 14.38 -3.77 -5.09
N GLU A 112 13.99 -2.65 -5.68
CA GLU A 112 13.75 -2.51 -7.11
C GLU A 112 14.43 -1.22 -7.59
N VAL A 113 15.14 -1.30 -8.71
CA VAL A 113 15.76 -0.11 -9.34
C VAL A 113 14.86 0.39 -10.45
N LYS A 114 14.29 1.57 -10.25
CA LYS A 114 13.60 2.30 -11.31
C LYS A 114 14.58 3.22 -12.01
N GLN A 115 14.94 2.89 -13.24
CA GLN A 115 15.72 3.80 -14.07
C GLN A 115 14.82 4.89 -14.61
N HIS A 116 15.10 6.15 -14.29
CA HIS A 116 14.48 7.28 -14.99
C HIS A 116 15.04 7.29 -16.42
N ALA A 117 14.19 7.04 -17.41
CA ALA A 117 14.53 7.31 -18.80
C ALA A 117 14.92 8.79 -18.90
N LYS A 118 16.17 9.07 -19.28
CA LYS A 118 16.61 10.42 -19.64
C LYS A 118 15.64 10.92 -20.70
N LYS A 119 14.88 11.97 -20.39
CA LYS A 119 14.25 12.79 -21.44
C LYS A 119 15.39 13.33 -22.29
N SER A 120 15.52 12.80 -23.50
CA SER A 120 16.25 13.45 -24.59
C SER A 120 15.49 14.66 -25.07
#